data_AF-A0A1I7TNW5-F1
#
_entry.id   AF-A0A1I7TNW5-F1
#
_cell.length_a   1.000
_cell.length_b   1.000
_cell.length_c   1.000
_cell.angle_alpha   90.00
_cell.angle_beta   90.00
_cell.angle_gamma   90.00
#
_symmetry.space_group_name_H-M   'P 1'
#
loop_
_entity.id
_entity.type
_entity.pdbx_description
1 polymer ?
#
loop_
_entity_poly.entity_id
_entity_poly.type
_entity_poly.pdbx_seq_one_letter_code
_entity_poly.pdbx_strand_id
1 'polypeptide(L)'
;MFWFLLLLLPLPALGATCPACPPNGIWSEWVADTPCLTSCGGCSKISYSRTCLSTQMDNCPCVGQTTTTMTCGTQACNWPRTNASNINCCNNAATVTVRNWVHCAPVIESNSFACCPDTGYFSKWTTWSKVANQAAWRRTRSCLSGGYNCPCKGDSEEITTTCPCRPITVITADTNTCNADPDHKNPWSVRTPLFLSSQCQTMIVIEASSFRNNFYTVREGFYDGSIGWFDTSGTCQQKTITYTDQTVLGSSGQFFKYYLNCNLNTLYFDGEVAGVKMTNVVSFAQYY
;
A
#
# COMPACT_ATOMS: atom_id res chain seq x y z
N MET A 1 22.58 -53.79 -32.04
CA MET A 1 21.85 -53.61 -30.77
C MET A 1 22.02 -52.15 -30.33
N PHE A 2 21.09 -51.28 -30.70
CA PHE A 2 21.08 -49.89 -30.24
C PHE A 2 19.82 -49.69 -29.41
N TRP A 3 20.04 -49.53 -28.11
CA TRP A 3 19.01 -49.40 -27.08
C TRP A 3 18.51 -47.96 -27.11
N PHE A 4 17.28 -47.73 -27.58
CA PHE A 4 16.63 -46.42 -27.52
C PHE A 4 16.14 -46.18 -26.08
N LEU A 5 16.85 -45.33 -25.34
CA LEU A 5 16.37 -44.76 -24.08
C LEU A 5 15.24 -43.77 -24.37
N LEU A 6 14.02 -44.12 -23.97
CA LEU A 6 12.89 -43.19 -23.86
C LEU A 6 13.13 -42.25 -22.68
N LEU A 7 13.68 -41.06 -22.96
CA LEU A 7 13.70 -39.94 -22.02
C LEU A 7 12.28 -39.36 -21.93
N LEU A 8 11.58 -39.71 -20.85
CA LEU A 8 10.39 -38.99 -20.39
C LEU A 8 10.81 -37.60 -19.89
N LEU A 9 10.83 -36.63 -20.80
CA LEU A 9 10.90 -35.22 -20.44
C LEU A 9 9.55 -34.82 -19.78
N PRO A 10 9.55 -34.23 -18.58
CA PRO A 10 8.35 -33.65 -18.02
C PRO A 10 7.92 -32.51 -18.94
N LEU A 11 6.75 -32.65 -19.57
CA LEU A 11 6.05 -31.54 -20.21
C LEU A 11 5.95 -30.40 -19.18
N PRO A 12 6.50 -29.21 -19.44
CA PRO A 12 6.15 -28.07 -18.62
C PRO A 12 4.66 -27.84 -18.83
N ALA A 13 3.85 -28.19 -17.82
CA ALA A 13 2.51 -27.66 -17.72
C ALA A 13 2.68 -26.14 -17.74
N LEU A 14 2.25 -25.51 -18.83
CA LEU A 14 2.05 -24.07 -18.90
C LEU A 14 0.99 -23.74 -17.85
N GLY A 15 1.43 -23.59 -16.59
CA GLY A 15 0.59 -23.06 -15.53
C GLY A 15 0.18 -21.68 -15.99
N ALA A 16 -1.11 -21.50 -16.27
CA ALA A 16 -1.65 -20.19 -16.58
C ALA A 16 -1.33 -19.26 -15.41
N THR A 17 -0.37 -18.35 -15.60
CA THR A 17 -0.03 -17.35 -14.60
C THR A 17 -1.23 -16.45 -14.43
N CYS A 18 -1.79 -16.43 -13.22
CA CYS A 18 -2.95 -15.62 -12.94
C CYS A 18 -2.50 -14.18 -12.73
N PRO A 19 -3.03 -13.18 -13.46
CA PRO A 19 -2.67 -11.79 -13.24
C PRO A 19 -3.03 -11.37 -11.81
N ALA A 20 -2.28 -10.42 -11.24
CA ALA A 20 -2.52 -9.91 -9.88
C ALA A 20 -3.96 -9.41 -9.67
N CYS A 21 -4.61 -8.98 -10.76
CA CYS A 21 -6.06 -8.79 -10.84
C CYS A 21 -6.55 -9.23 -12.25
N PRO A 22 -7.54 -10.15 -12.35
CA PRO A 22 -8.14 -10.49 -13.63
C PRO A 22 -9.06 -9.37 -14.16
N PRO A 23 -9.25 -9.28 -15.50
CA PRO A 23 -10.24 -8.39 -16.08
C PRO A 23 -11.63 -8.68 -15.49
N ASN A 24 -12.32 -7.63 -15.02
CA ASN A 24 -13.63 -7.68 -14.35
C ASN A 24 -13.65 -8.21 -12.91
N GLY A 25 -12.50 -8.24 -12.23
CA GLY A 25 -12.39 -8.56 -10.81
C GLY A 25 -12.61 -10.05 -10.51
N ILE A 26 -12.59 -10.37 -9.23
CA ILE A 26 -12.76 -11.75 -8.75
C ILE A 26 -14.17 -11.87 -8.19
N TRP A 27 -14.96 -12.77 -8.76
CA TRP A 27 -16.33 -13.04 -8.32
C TRP A 27 -16.41 -14.35 -7.53
N SER A 28 -17.36 -14.41 -6.58
CA SER A 28 -17.75 -15.69 -5.98
C SER A 28 -18.47 -16.56 -7.00
N GLU A 29 -18.64 -17.84 -6.66
CA GLU A 29 -19.63 -18.67 -7.34
C GLU A 29 -21.03 -18.06 -7.21
N TRP A 30 -21.87 -18.34 -8.19
CA TRP A 30 -23.29 -18.00 -8.15
C TRP A 30 -24.00 -18.91 -7.15
N VAL A 31 -24.69 -18.33 -6.19
CA VAL A 31 -25.46 -19.02 -5.15
C VAL A 31 -26.94 -18.84 -5.42
N ALA A 32 -27.71 -19.91 -5.36
CA ALA A 32 -29.17 -19.85 -5.49
C ALA A 32 -29.79 -19.14 -4.28
N ASP A 33 -30.60 -18.12 -4.51
CA ASP A 33 -31.24 -17.36 -3.43
C ASP A 33 -32.35 -18.18 -2.75
N THR A 34 -32.95 -19.13 -3.47
CA THR A 34 -34.04 -19.99 -2.99
C THR A 34 -33.93 -21.42 -3.54
N PRO A 35 -34.57 -22.42 -2.90
CA PRO A 35 -34.68 -23.76 -3.46
C PRO A 35 -35.43 -23.78 -4.79
N CYS A 36 -34.99 -24.62 -5.74
CA CYS A 36 -35.69 -24.78 -7.01
C CYS A 36 -37.04 -25.51 -6.82
N LEU A 37 -38.09 -25.00 -7.46
CA LEU A 37 -39.43 -25.61 -7.43
C LEU A 37 -39.50 -26.98 -8.15
N THR A 38 -38.57 -27.23 -9.08
CA THR A 38 -38.50 -28.48 -9.84
C THR A 38 -37.16 -29.17 -9.63
N SER A 39 -37.16 -30.48 -9.38
CA SER A 39 -35.94 -31.25 -9.19
C SER A 39 -35.26 -31.69 -10.50
N CYS A 40 -36.00 -31.76 -11.62
CA CYS A 40 -35.49 -32.20 -12.91
C CYS A 40 -36.19 -31.50 -14.09
N GLY A 41 -35.55 -31.54 -15.26
CA GLY A 41 -36.10 -31.10 -16.55
C GLY A 41 -35.85 -29.63 -16.91
N GLY A 42 -35.26 -28.85 -16.00
CA GLY A 42 -34.93 -27.43 -16.26
C GLY A 42 -36.16 -26.55 -16.47
N CYS A 43 -37.24 -26.79 -15.74
CA CYS A 43 -38.54 -26.14 -16.01
C CYS A 43 -38.74 -24.83 -15.23
N SER A 44 -38.03 -24.65 -14.12
CA SER A 44 -38.15 -23.48 -13.25
C SER A 44 -36.94 -22.56 -13.38
N LYS A 45 -37.15 -21.27 -13.12
CA LYS A 45 -36.09 -20.27 -13.01
C LYS A 45 -36.07 -19.72 -11.59
N ILE A 46 -34.88 -19.50 -11.05
CA ILE A 46 -34.68 -18.84 -9.75
C ILE A 46 -33.59 -17.78 -9.88
N SER A 47 -33.56 -16.87 -8.91
CA SER A 47 -32.51 -15.87 -8.79
C SER A 47 -31.26 -16.49 -8.16
N TYR A 48 -30.12 -16.08 -8.71
CA TYR A 48 -28.80 -16.37 -8.19
C TYR A 48 -28.10 -15.07 -7.87
N SER A 49 -27.34 -15.07 -6.78
CA SER A 49 -26.50 -13.95 -6.35
C SER A 49 -25.04 -14.35 -6.31
N ARG A 50 -24.16 -13.38 -6.52
CA ARG A 50 -22.71 -13.52 -6.33
C ARG A 50 -22.14 -12.26 -5.70
N THR A 51 -21.01 -12.42 -5.02
CA THR A 51 -20.33 -11.34 -4.32
C THR A 51 -19.00 -11.04 -5.00
N CYS A 52 -18.64 -9.76 -5.07
CA CYS A 52 -17.32 -9.35 -5.51
C CYS A 52 -16.30 -9.64 -4.41
N LEU A 53 -15.32 -10.48 -4.71
CA LEU A 53 -14.27 -10.91 -3.79
C LEU A 53 -13.05 -9.98 -3.84
N SER A 54 -12.88 -9.23 -4.93
CA SER A 54 -11.76 -8.29 -5.11
C SER A 54 -12.07 -6.87 -4.63
N THR A 55 -13.11 -6.66 -3.81
CA THR A 55 -13.52 -5.31 -3.35
C THR A 55 -12.43 -4.58 -2.55
N GLN A 56 -11.59 -5.32 -1.83
CA GLN A 56 -10.50 -4.78 -1.02
C GLN A 56 -9.17 -4.70 -1.79
N MET A 57 -9.17 -5.13 -3.06
CA MET A 57 -7.99 -5.06 -3.92
C MET A 57 -7.98 -3.73 -4.67
N ASP A 58 -6.90 -2.96 -4.54
CA ASP A 58 -6.74 -1.73 -5.33
C ASP A 58 -6.83 -2.04 -6.82
N ASN A 59 -7.55 -1.19 -7.55
CA ASN A 59 -7.70 -1.28 -9.01
C ASN A 59 -8.22 -2.63 -9.52
N CYS A 60 -8.98 -3.37 -8.71
CA CYS A 60 -9.61 -4.63 -9.12
C CYS A 60 -11.14 -4.62 -9.00
N PRO A 61 -11.84 -3.68 -9.66
CA PRO A 61 -13.29 -3.61 -9.57
C PRO A 61 -13.93 -4.81 -10.25
N CYS A 62 -14.93 -5.38 -9.59
CA CYS A 62 -15.78 -6.36 -10.24
C CYS A 62 -16.72 -5.67 -11.22
N VAL A 63 -16.65 -6.04 -12.49
CA VAL A 63 -17.51 -5.50 -13.53
C VAL A 63 -18.53 -6.56 -13.93
N GLY A 64 -19.82 -6.24 -13.79
CA GLY A 64 -20.92 -7.14 -14.11
C GLY A 64 -22.01 -7.15 -13.04
N GLN A 65 -23.07 -7.92 -13.29
CA GLN A 65 -24.23 -7.99 -12.39
C GLN A 65 -23.90 -8.83 -11.15
N THR A 66 -24.46 -8.42 -10.00
CA THR A 66 -24.40 -9.17 -8.73
C THR A 66 -25.52 -10.19 -8.59
N THR A 67 -26.60 -10.03 -9.37
CA THR A 67 -27.75 -10.94 -9.41
C THR A 67 -28.07 -11.32 -10.86
N THR A 68 -28.57 -12.53 -11.05
CA THR A 68 -29.07 -12.99 -12.35
C THR A 68 -30.11 -14.08 -12.17
N THR A 69 -30.93 -14.30 -13.20
CA THR A 69 -31.97 -15.32 -13.16
C THR A 69 -31.58 -16.47 -14.08
N MET A 70 -31.47 -17.67 -13.50
CA MET A 70 -31.03 -18.86 -14.22
C MET A 70 -32.05 -20.00 -14.08
N THR A 71 -32.06 -20.90 -15.05
CA THR A 71 -32.82 -22.14 -14.97
C THR A 71 -32.24 -23.05 -13.90
N CYS A 72 -33.10 -23.64 -13.06
CA CYS A 72 -32.71 -24.56 -12.00
C CYS A 72 -33.32 -25.96 -12.21
N GLY A 73 -32.82 -26.96 -11.48
CA GLY A 73 -33.27 -28.35 -11.65
C GLY A 73 -32.94 -28.88 -13.05
N THR A 74 -31.78 -28.52 -13.60
CA THR A 74 -31.42 -28.79 -14.99
C THR A 74 -31.13 -30.26 -15.26
N GLN A 75 -30.99 -31.13 -14.25
CA GLN A 75 -30.81 -32.56 -14.49
C GLN A 75 -31.99 -33.11 -15.30
N ALA A 76 -31.71 -33.86 -16.36
CA ALA A 76 -32.75 -34.45 -17.19
C ALA A 76 -33.61 -35.41 -16.34
N CYS A 77 -34.93 -35.38 -16.53
CA CYS A 77 -35.80 -36.29 -15.81
C CYS A 77 -35.62 -37.73 -16.28
N ASN A 78 -35.77 -38.68 -15.35
CA ASN A 78 -35.83 -40.09 -15.70
C ASN A 78 -37.01 -40.35 -16.64
N TRP A 79 -36.77 -41.21 -17.62
CA TRP A 79 -37.80 -41.66 -18.52
C TRP A 79 -38.50 -42.91 -17.95
N PRO A 80 -39.83 -43.03 -18.04
CA PRO A 80 -40.83 -42.04 -18.48
C PRO A 80 -41.27 -41.10 -17.34
N ARG A 81 -41.60 -39.85 -17.67
CA ARG A 81 -42.12 -38.86 -16.71
C ARG A 81 -43.57 -39.19 -16.36
N THR A 82 -43.94 -39.21 -15.08
CA THR A 82 -45.35 -39.34 -14.68
C THR A 82 -46.14 -38.12 -15.20
N ASN A 83 -47.18 -38.38 -16.01
CA ASN A 83 -48.16 -37.41 -16.55
C ASN A 83 -47.79 -36.47 -17.73
N ALA A 84 -46.72 -36.64 -18.53
CA ALA A 84 -46.70 -36.14 -19.95
C ALA A 84 -45.38 -36.37 -20.72
N SER A 85 -45.55 -36.71 -22.00
CA SER A 85 -44.67 -36.55 -23.17
C SER A 85 -43.33 -37.31 -23.18
N ASN A 86 -42.90 -37.74 -24.38
CA ASN A 86 -41.63 -38.43 -24.65
C ASN A 86 -40.39 -37.52 -24.48
N ILE A 87 -40.42 -36.56 -23.54
CA ILE A 87 -39.48 -35.44 -23.48
C ILE A 87 -38.91 -35.34 -22.05
N ASN A 88 -37.60 -35.50 -21.91
CA ASN A 88 -36.88 -35.49 -20.62
C ASN A 88 -36.58 -34.06 -20.11
N CYS A 89 -36.78 -33.06 -20.95
CA CYS A 89 -36.46 -31.65 -20.71
C CYS A 89 -37.63 -30.74 -21.08
N CYS A 90 -37.86 -29.68 -20.30
CA CYS A 90 -38.92 -28.71 -20.60
C CYS A 90 -38.59 -27.91 -21.87
N ASN A 91 -39.66 -27.47 -22.57
CA ASN A 91 -39.57 -26.61 -23.75
C ASN A 91 -38.70 -27.13 -24.91
N ASN A 92 -38.63 -28.46 -25.10
CA ASN A 92 -37.76 -29.10 -26.12
C ASN A 92 -36.28 -28.71 -25.99
N ALA A 93 -35.82 -28.39 -24.78
CA ALA A 93 -34.41 -28.12 -24.52
C ALA A 93 -33.54 -29.34 -24.88
N ALA A 94 -32.40 -29.08 -25.52
CA ALA A 94 -31.41 -30.11 -25.84
C ALA A 94 -30.79 -30.69 -24.56
N THR A 95 -30.36 -31.95 -24.62
CA THR A 95 -29.62 -32.59 -23.53
C THR A 95 -28.11 -32.43 -23.72
N VAL A 96 -27.40 -32.17 -22.63
CA VAL A 96 -25.93 -32.08 -22.57
C VAL A 96 -25.42 -32.90 -21.40
N THR A 97 -24.27 -33.54 -21.55
CA THR A 97 -23.66 -34.33 -20.48
C THR A 97 -22.61 -33.49 -19.75
N VAL A 98 -22.83 -33.25 -18.45
CA VAL A 98 -21.90 -32.51 -17.58
C VAL A 98 -21.56 -33.40 -16.39
N ARG A 99 -20.27 -33.63 -16.13
CA ARG A 99 -19.77 -34.49 -15.01
C ARG A 99 -20.45 -35.86 -14.94
N ASN A 100 -20.63 -36.53 -16.09
CA ASN A 100 -21.32 -37.83 -16.24
C ASN A 100 -22.84 -37.85 -15.93
N TRP A 101 -23.48 -36.69 -15.77
CA TRP A 101 -24.93 -36.57 -15.66
C TRP A 101 -25.52 -35.89 -16.89
N VAL A 102 -26.73 -36.29 -17.28
CA VAL A 102 -27.46 -35.66 -18.39
C VAL A 102 -28.26 -34.47 -17.86
N HIS A 103 -28.06 -33.31 -18.45
CA HIS A 103 -28.73 -32.05 -18.12
C HIS A 103 -29.48 -31.47 -19.32
N CYS A 104 -30.50 -30.67 -19.06
CA CYS A 104 -31.25 -29.87 -20.02
C CYS A 104 -30.56 -28.51 -20.20
N ALA A 105 -30.22 -28.18 -21.44
CA ALA A 105 -29.58 -26.92 -21.79
C ALA A 105 -30.56 -25.73 -21.75
N PRO A 106 -30.09 -24.50 -21.47
CA PRO A 106 -28.71 -24.14 -21.14
C PRO A 106 -28.34 -24.51 -19.70
N VAL A 107 -27.19 -25.15 -19.54
CA VAL A 107 -26.54 -25.36 -18.23
C VAL A 107 -25.51 -24.26 -18.07
N ILE A 108 -25.59 -23.50 -16.99
CA ILE A 108 -24.54 -22.53 -16.68
C ILE A 108 -23.48 -23.32 -15.94
N GLU A 109 -22.38 -23.63 -16.63
CA GLU A 109 -21.22 -24.20 -15.98
C GLU A 109 -20.64 -23.15 -15.03
N SER A 110 -20.89 -23.31 -13.74
CA SER A 110 -20.37 -22.44 -12.68
C SER A 110 -18.89 -22.71 -12.38
N ASN A 111 -18.07 -22.98 -13.40
CA ASN A 111 -16.64 -23.25 -13.20
C ASN A 111 -15.80 -22.40 -14.14
N SER A 112 -16.03 -21.09 -14.18
CA SER A 112 -14.88 -20.22 -14.38
C SER A 112 -14.09 -20.29 -13.07
N PHE A 113 -13.11 -21.20 -13.00
CA PHE A 113 -12.09 -21.15 -11.95
C PHE A 113 -11.60 -19.72 -11.89
N ALA A 114 -11.96 -19.01 -10.82
CA ALA A 114 -11.37 -17.72 -10.51
C ALA A 114 -9.87 -18.00 -10.40
N CYS A 115 -9.13 -17.51 -11.38
CA CYS A 115 -7.68 -17.56 -11.41
C CYS A 115 -7.16 -16.94 -10.09
N CYS A 116 -6.66 -17.76 -9.16
CA CYS A 116 -6.01 -17.28 -7.94
C CYS A 116 -4.67 -16.64 -8.30
N PRO A 117 -4.36 -15.41 -7.86
CA PRO A 117 -3.01 -14.84 -8.05
C PRO A 117 -1.93 -15.79 -7.50
N ASP A 118 -0.85 -16.00 -8.25
CA ASP A 118 0.17 -17.03 -7.95
C ASP A 118 0.86 -16.89 -6.57
N THR A 119 0.80 -15.68 -6.00
CA THR A 119 1.35 -15.32 -4.68
C THR A 119 0.28 -14.91 -3.67
N GLY A 120 -1.00 -15.09 -3.99
CA GLY A 120 -2.12 -14.49 -3.27
C GLY A 120 -2.10 -12.96 -3.31
N TYR A 121 -3.04 -12.35 -2.60
CA TYR A 121 -3.18 -10.91 -2.52
C TYR A 121 -3.10 -10.43 -1.07
N PHE A 122 -2.05 -9.69 -0.77
CA PHE A 122 -1.90 -8.98 0.50
C PHE A 122 -2.52 -7.58 0.43
N SER A 123 -3.03 -7.09 1.56
CA SER A 123 -3.29 -5.67 1.74
C SER A 123 -2.02 -4.85 1.57
N LYS A 124 -2.17 -3.53 1.43
CA LYS A 124 -1.06 -2.61 1.69
C LYS A 124 -0.50 -2.89 3.10
N TRP A 125 0.80 -2.70 3.24
CA TRP A 125 1.42 -2.62 4.54
C TRP A 125 0.81 -1.46 5.34
N THR A 126 0.63 -1.67 6.64
CA THR A 126 0.36 -0.57 7.58
C THR A 126 1.54 0.38 7.61
N THR A 127 1.32 1.57 8.18
CA THR A 127 2.43 2.45 8.57
C THR A 127 3.31 1.76 9.61
N TRP A 128 4.55 2.21 9.71
CA TRP A 128 5.48 1.70 10.70
C TRP A 128 5.02 2.09 12.10
N SER A 129 5.30 1.22 13.07
CA SER A 129 5.05 1.47 14.49
C SER A 129 6.30 1.12 15.29
N LYS A 130 6.59 1.88 16.34
CA LYS A 130 7.74 1.61 17.22
C LYS A 130 7.44 0.41 18.11
N VAL A 131 8.36 -0.55 18.17
CA VAL A 131 8.27 -1.69 19.11
C VAL A 131 8.64 -1.20 20.51
N ALA A 132 7.82 -1.54 21.50
CA ALA A 132 8.05 -1.13 22.88
C ALA A 132 9.40 -1.66 23.39
N ASN A 133 10.17 -0.80 24.06
CA ASN A 133 11.47 -1.11 24.66
C ASN A 133 12.54 -1.65 23.69
N GLN A 134 12.40 -1.41 22.38
CA GLN A 134 13.36 -1.84 21.37
C GLN A 134 13.61 -0.73 20.35
N ALA A 135 14.83 -0.66 19.81
CA ALA A 135 15.16 0.15 18.63
C ALA A 135 14.73 -0.60 17.36
N ALA A 136 13.44 -0.91 17.27
CA ALA A 136 12.86 -1.66 16.18
C ALA A 136 11.50 -1.08 15.78
N TRP A 137 11.17 -1.23 14.50
CA TRP A 137 9.91 -0.80 13.91
C TRP A 137 9.21 -1.98 13.29
N ARG A 138 7.89 -2.05 13.45
CA ARG A 138 7.04 -3.12 12.93
C ARG A 138 5.95 -2.55 12.02
N ARG A 139 5.66 -3.25 10.93
CA ARG A 139 4.46 -3.06 10.10
C ARG A 139 3.84 -4.42 9.79
N THR A 140 2.53 -4.43 9.52
CA THR A 140 1.78 -5.65 9.23
C THR A 140 0.97 -5.50 7.94
N ARG A 141 0.57 -6.63 7.37
CA ARG A 141 -0.36 -6.73 6.25
C ARG A 141 -1.18 -8.00 6.37
N SER A 142 -2.38 -7.99 5.80
CA SER A 142 -3.30 -9.12 5.86
C SER A 142 -3.43 -9.79 4.50
N CYS A 143 -3.49 -11.13 4.49
CA CYS A 143 -3.78 -11.87 3.28
C CYS A 143 -5.28 -11.80 2.98
N LEU A 144 -5.67 -11.03 1.96
CA LEU A 144 -7.07 -10.85 1.58
C LEU A 144 -7.60 -12.02 0.74
N SER A 145 -6.70 -12.76 0.08
CA SER A 145 -7.07 -13.90 -0.76
C SER A 145 -7.17 -15.23 0.01
N GLY A 146 -6.76 -15.26 1.28
CA GLY A 146 -6.67 -16.50 2.09
C GLY A 146 -8.01 -17.18 2.33
N GLY A 147 -9.11 -16.42 2.44
CA GLY A 147 -10.46 -16.95 2.61
C GLY A 147 -11.04 -17.65 1.37
N TYR A 148 -10.34 -17.59 0.24
CA TYR A 148 -10.79 -18.12 -1.06
C TYR A 148 -9.91 -19.27 -1.56
N ASN A 149 -9.22 -19.97 -0.66
CA ASN A 149 -8.23 -21.01 -0.98
C ASN A 149 -7.08 -20.51 -1.89
N CYS A 150 -6.83 -19.19 -1.92
CA CYS A 150 -5.68 -18.59 -2.59
C CYS A 150 -4.67 -18.13 -1.52
N PRO A 151 -3.74 -19.00 -1.06
CA PRO A 151 -2.82 -18.67 0.02
C PRO A 151 -1.81 -17.60 -0.42
N CYS A 152 -1.58 -16.61 0.45
CA CYS A 152 -0.54 -15.63 0.19
C CYS A 152 0.85 -16.21 0.48
N LYS A 153 1.82 -15.91 -0.39
CA LYS A 153 3.23 -16.31 -0.22
C LYS A 153 4.03 -15.12 0.34
N GLY A 154 4.60 -15.29 1.53
CA GLY A 154 5.42 -14.28 2.22
C GLY A 154 4.88 -13.91 3.61
N ASP A 155 5.59 -13.02 4.29
CA ASP A 155 5.27 -12.70 5.69
C ASP A 155 4.14 -11.68 5.81
N SER A 156 3.29 -11.83 6.82
CA SER A 156 2.26 -10.87 7.22
C SER A 156 2.79 -9.77 8.16
N GLU A 157 4.04 -9.89 8.57
CA GLU A 157 4.70 -9.00 9.51
C GLU A 157 6.14 -8.74 9.06
N GLU A 158 6.57 -7.50 9.20
CA GLU A 158 7.95 -7.11 8.97
C GLU A 158 8.47 -6.30 10.16
N ILE A 159 9.66 -6.67 10.63
CA ILE A 159 10.39 -5.97 11.69
C ILE A 159 11.72 -5.50 11.13
N THR A 160 12.07 -4.24 11.37
CA THR A 160 13.39 -3.69 11.05
C THR A 160 14.02 -3.05 12.27
N THR A 161 15.35 -3.14 12.38
CA THR A 161 16.16 -2.49 13.43
C THR A 161 16.76 -1.16 12.96
N THR A 162 16.53 -0.78 11.71
CA THR A 162 16.91 0.52 11.16
C THR A 162 15.70 1.44 11.11
N CYS A 163 15.85 2.67 11.61
CA CYS A 163 14.79 3.67 11.57
C CYS A 163 14.32 3.89 10.11
N PRO A 164 13.01 3.82 9.83
CA PRO A 164 12.48 3.82 8.46
C PRO A 164 12.45 5.21 7.80
N CYS A 165 12.68 6.29 8.56
CA CYS A 165 12.72 7.65 8.02
C CYS A 165 13.98 7.91 7.19
N ARG A 166 13.84 8.78 6.19
CA ARG A 166 14.95 9.24 5.35
C ARG A 166 15.80 10.28 6.08
N PRO A 167 17.13 10.15 6.15
CA PRO A 167 18.01 11.14 6.77
C PRO A 167 17.86 12.54 6.15
N ILE A 168 17.93 13.58 6.99
CA ILE A 168 17.92 14.98 6.54
C ILE A 168 19.29 15.34 5.96
N THR A 169 19.30 16.00 4.80
CA THR A 169 20.51 16.53 4.15
C THR A 169 20.72 18.03 4.42
N VAL A 170 21.76 18.62 3.85
CA VAL A 170 22.05 20.05 4.00
C VAL A 170 21.61 20.83 2.77
N ILE A 171 21.20 22.08 2.96
CA ILE A 171 21.06 23.04 1.86
C ILE A 171 22.43 23.63 1.56
N THR A 172 22.84 23.63 0.30
CA THR A 172 24.11 24.18 -0.18
C THR A 172 23.85 25.44 -1.02
N ALA A 173 24.90 26.18 -1.36
CA ALA A 173 24.77 27.35 -2.23
C ALA A 173 24.12 27.00 -3.59
N ASP A 174 24.39 25.80 -4.13
CA ASP A 174 23.85 25.36 -5.42
C ASP A 174 22.38 24.92 -5.34
N THR A 175 21.94 24.41 -4.18
CA THR A 175 20.56 23.94 -3.98
C THR A 175 19.67 24.99 -3.32
N ASN A 176 20.22 26.15 -2.95
CA ASN A 176 19.49 27.20 -2.29
C ASN A 176 18.52 27.91 -3.25
N THR A 177 17.23 27.73 -3.00
CA THR A 177 16.17 28.50 -3.66
C THR A 177 15.41 29.39 -2.66
N CYS A 178 15.94 29.53 -1.45
CA CYS A 178 15.34 30.31 -0.37
C CYS A 178 15.71 31.77 -0.56
N ASN A 179 14.71 32.66 -0.62
CA ASN A 179 14.92 34.10 -0.85
C ASN A 179 13.99 34.95 0.04
N ALA A 180 13.74 34.51 1.27
CA ALA A 180 12.78 35.19 2.14
C ALA A 180 13.41 36.30 2.99
N ASP A 181 14.67 36.15 3.40
CA ASP A 181 15.36 37.09 4.27
C ASP A 181 16.42 37.91 3.51
N PRO A 182 16.33 39.25 3.48
CA PRO A 182 17.32 40.09 2.81
C PRO A 182 18.67 40.13 3.53
N ASP A 183 18.72 39.88 4.84
CA ASP A 183 19.93 39.98 5.65
C ASP A 183 20.68 38.64 5.72
N HIS A 184 19.97 37.53 5.56
CA HIS A 184 20.55 36.18 5.69
C HIS A 184 20.25 35.35 4.43
N LYS A 185 21.09 35.46 3.40
CA LYS A 185 20.85 34.83 2.08
C LYS A 185 21.62 33.54 1.86
N ASN A 186 22.72 33.37 2.59
CA ASN A 186 23.67 32.32 2.29
C ASN A 186 23.44 31.13 3.24
N PRO A 187 23.18 29.92 2.73
CA PRO A 187 22.99 28.76 3.57
C PRO A 187 24.33 28.30 4.15
N TRP A 188 24.28 27.86 5.39
CA TRP A 188 25.39 27.26 6.11
C TRP A 188 24.90 26.08 6.92
N SER A 189 25.74 25.05 6.97
CA SER A 189 25.53 23.90 7.83
C SER A 189 26.82 23.59 8.57
N VAL A 190 26.79 23.67 9.90
CA VAL A 190 27.92 23.28 10.75
C VAL A 190 28.34 21.84 10.47
N ARG A 191 27.35 20.98 10.23
CA ARG A 191 27.50 19.59 9.84
C ARG A 191 26.20 19.10 9.19
N THR A 192 26.29 17.99 8.47
CA THR A 192 25.09 17.22 8.11
C THR A 192 24.34 16.81 9.38
N PRO A 193 23.01 16.99 9.44
CA PRO A 193 22.19 16.55 10.56
C PRO A 193 22.51 15.11 10.97
N LEU A 194 22.73 14.90 12.26
CA LEU A 194 23.16 13.59 12.76
C LEU A 194 21.95 12.69 12.95
N PHE A 195 21.89 11.63 12.16
CA PHE A 195 20.84 10.62 12.27
C PHE A 195 21.09 9.69 13.46
N LEU A 196 20.21 9.73 14.45
CA LEU A 196 20.21 8.91 15.66
C LEU A 196 19.29 7.71 15.45
N SER A 197 19.84 6.66 14.84
CA SER A 197 19.09 5.48 14.41
C SER A 197 18.33 4.79 15.55
N SER A 198 18.89 4.72 16.75
CA SER A 198 18.28 4.05 17.92
C SER A 198 17.01 4.73 18.42
N GLN A 199 16.93 6.06 18.26
CA GLN A 199 15.79 6.86 18.72
C GLN A 199 14.87 7.28 17.57
N CYS A 200 15.26 7.01 16.32
CA CYS A 200 14.59 7.51 15.11
C CYS A 200 14.43 9.02 15.14
N GLN A 201 15.51 9.69 15.55
CA GLN A 201 15.61 11.13 15.66
C GLN A 201 16.74 11.61 14.76
N THR A 202 16.68 12.88 14.40
CA THR A 202 17.80 13.57 13.76
C THR A 202 18.13 14.81 14.58
N MET A 203 19.42 14.98 14.84
CA MET A 203 19.93 16.13 15.58
C MET A 203 20.39 17.18 14.58
N ILE A 204 19.74 18.34 14.65
CA ILE A 204 20.11 19.55 13.94
C ILE A 204 20.99 20.40 14.85
N VAL A 205 22.05 20.96 14.28
CA VAL A 205 22.99 21.83 14.98
C VAL A 205 23.07 23.14 14.23
N ILE A 206 22.80 24.24 14.95
CA ILE A 206 22.99 25.61 14.45
C ILE A 206 24.00 26.33 15.33
N GLU A 207 24.72 27.29 14.76
CA GLU A 207 25.64 28.14 15.49
C GLU A 207 24.88 29.15 16.33
N ALA A 208 25.16 29.20 17.62
CA ALA A 208 24.54 30.13 18.55
C ALA A 208 25.12 31.54 18.45
N SER A 209 26.40 31.64 18.08
CA SER A 209 27.14 32.89 17.96
C SER A 209 27.44 33.21 16.50
N SER A 210 27.64 34.49 16.16
CA SER A 210 28.17 34.90 14.85
C SER A 210 29.70 34.75 14.76
N PHE A 211 30.25 33.60 15.19
CA PHE A 211 31.71 33.42 15.26
C PHE A 211 32.31 33.08 13.89
N ARG A 212 31.67 32.19 13.12
CA ARG A 212 32.14 31.83 11.77
C ARG A 212 31.59 32.73 10.67
N ASN A 213 30.31 33.06 10.77
CA ASN A 213 29.61 33.94 9.83
C ASN A 213 28.62 34.84 10.61
N ASN A 214 28.06 35.83 9.92
CA ASN A 214 27.11 36.79 10.50
C ASN A 214 25.69 36.20 10.58
N PHE A 215 25.48 35.21 11.46
CA PHE A 215 24.19 34.51 11.59
C PHE A 215 23.08 35.33 12.26
N TYR A 216 23.42 36.42 12.94
CA TYR A 216 22.50 37.21 13.73
C TYR A 216 22.69 38.70 13.46
N THR A 217 21.58 39.37 13.18
CA THR A 217 21.48 40.82 13.01
C THR A 217 20.78 41.43 14.22
N VAL A 218 21.31 42.53 14.75
CA VAL A 218 20.73 43.20 15.92
C VAL A 218 19.69 44.22 15.47
N ARG A 219 18.45 44.10 15.97
CA ARG A 219 17.35 45.04 15.69
C ARG A 219 16.61 45.35 16.99
N GLU A 220 16.62 46.62 17.40
CA GLU A 220 15.91 47.09 18.60
C GLU A 220 16.21 46.30 19.90
N GLY A 221 17.44 45.78 20.04
CA GLY A 221 17.85 44.97 21.19
C GLY A 221 17.51 43.48 21.08
N PHE A 222 16.87 43.05 20.00
CA PHE A 222 16.68 41.66 19.63
C PHE A 222 17.78 41.19 18.68
N TYR A 223 18.04 39.90 18.70
CA TYR A 223 18.99 39.23 17.81
C TYR A 223 18.23 38.30 16.87
N ASP A 224 18.11 38.72 15.62
CA ASP A 224 17.39 38.00 14.58
C ASP A 224 18.37 37.18 13.76
N GLY A 225 18.19 35.86 13.75
CA GLY A 225 18.86 34.96 12.81
C GLY A 225 17.85 34.30 11.88
N SER A 226 18.34 33.44 10.98
CA SER A 226 17.48 32.81 9.98
C SER A 226 17.81 31.34 9.78
N ILE A 227 16.78 30.51 9.64
CA ILE A 227 16.89 29.08 9.34
C ILE A 227 15.99 28.76 8.15
N GLY A 228 16.40 27.78 7.36
CA GLY A 228 15.63 27.34 6.22
C GLY A 228 15.66 25.83 6.03
N TRP A 229 14.59 25.32 5.44
CA TRP A 229 14.43 23.90 5.17
C TRP A 229 13.62 23.67 3.90
N PHE A 230 13.84 22.52 3.27
CA PHE A 230 12.94 21.99 2.25
C PHE A 230 12.03 20.95 2.86
N ASP A 231 10.76 21.01 2.48
CA ASP A 231 9.81 19.94 2.74
C ASP A 231 9.76 18.95 1.56
N THR A 232 8.89 17.94 1.67
CA THR A 232 8.69 16.94 0.62
C THR A 232 8.06 17.47 -0.66
N SER A 233 7.51 18.69 -0.66
CA SER A 233 7.01 19.34 -1.88
C SER A 233 8.14 19.96 -2.70
N GLY A 234 9.35 20.04 -2.15
CA GLY A 234 10.49 20.72 -2.78
C GLY A 234 10.43 22.24 -2.63
N THR A 235 9.54 22.77 -1.77
CA THR A 235 9.44 24.19 -1.50
C THR A 235 10.44 24.56 -0.40
N CYS A 236 11.29 25.58 -0.64
CA CYS A 236 12.09 26.13 0.44
C CYS A 236 11.25 27.05 1.34
N GLN A 237 11.28 26.76 2.64
CA GLN A 237 10.79 27.62 3.70
C GLN A 237 11.98 28.24 4.43
N GLN A 238 12.01 29.56 4.54
CA GLN A 238 12.98 30.28 5.36
C GLN A 238 12.23 31.12 6.39
N LYS A 239 12.68 31.07 7.65
CA LYS A 239 12.05 31.74 8.79
C LYS A 239 13.09 32.38 9.70
N THR A 240 12.73 33.56 10.19
CA THR A 240 13.50 34.28 11.21
C THR A 240 13.32 33.62 12.57
N ILE A 241 14.41 33.53 13.32
CA ILE A 241 14.48 33.10 14.71
C ILE A 241 14.99 34.26 15.54
N THR A 242 14.29 34.61 16.62
CA THR A 242 14.59 35.82 17.40
C THR A 242 14.95 35.47 18.83
N TYR A 243 16.02 36.08 19.33
CA TYR A 243 16.48 35.95 20.71
C TYR A 243 16.48 37.31 21.41
N THR A 244 16.06 37.32 22.68
CA THR A 244 15.91 38.54 23.50
C THR A 244 17.13 38.85 24.37
N ASP A 245 18.09 37.92 24.47
CA ASP A 245 19.22 38.03 25.38
C ASP A 245 20.51 37.57 24.68
N GLN A 246 21.48 38.47 24.62
CA GLN A 246 22.78 38.23 24.00
C GLN A 246 23.56 37.11 24.69
N THR A 247 23.36 36.91 25.99
CA THR A 247 24.04 35.86 26.75
C THR A 247 23.65 34.46 26.27
N VAL A 248 22.48 34.32 25.64
CA VAL A 248 21.99 33.08 25.03
C VAL A 248 22.79 32.72 23.77
N LEU A 249 23.22 33.71 23.00
CA LEU A 249 23.96 33.51 21.74
C LEU A 249 25.44 33.15 21.95
N GLY A 250 25.96 33.34 23.17
CA GLY A 250 27.34 33.00 23.51
C GLY A 250 28.38 33.81 22.73
N SER A 251 29.65 33.64 23.08
CA SER A 251 30.76 34.43 22.50
C SER A 251 31.82 33.62 21.77
N SER A 252 31.81 32.28 21.91
CA SER A 252 32.92 31.41 21.48
C SER A 252 32.43 30.15 20.73
N GLY A 253 31.83 30.31 19.55
CA GLY A 253 31.54 29.19 18.63
C GLY A 253 30.62 28.12 19.24
N GLN A 254 29.70 28.53 20.11
CA GLN A 254 28.73 27.64 20.74
C GLN A 254 27.67 27.19 19.74
N PHE A 255 27.01 26.07 20.04
CA PHE A 255 26.00 25.48 19.17
C PHE A 255 24.72 25.18 19.93
N PHE A 256 23.58 25.49 19.30
CA PHE A 256 22.29 24.96 19.73
C PHE A 256 22.02 23.61 19.07
N LYS A 257 21.43 22.69 19.82
CA LYS A 257 21.06 21.36 19.36
C LYS A 257 19.55 21.21 19.44
N TYR A 258 18.95 20.81 18.33
CA TYR A 258 17.53 20.54 18.22
C TYR A 258 17.33 19.11 17.71
N TYR A 259 16.22 18.48 18.11
CA TYR A 259 15.91 17.12 17.73
C TYR A 259 14.57 17.10 16.99
N LEU A 260 14.59 16.56 15.77
CA LEU A 260 13.37 16.25 15.03
C LEU A 260 13.08 14.75 15.14
N ASN A 261 11.80 14.42 15.26
CA ASN A 261 11.32 13.05 15.40
C ASN A 261 10.82 12.52 14.07
N CYS A 262 11.10 11.25 13.79
CA CYS A 262 10.59 10.58 12.61
C CYS A 262 9.05 10.44 12.70
N ASN A 263 8.35 10.94 11.69
CA ASN A 263 6.94 10.69 11.46
C ASN A 263 6.80 9.38 10.70
N LEU A 264 6.32 8.33 11.36
CA LEU A 264 6.21 6.99 10.78
C LEU A 264 5.10 6.85 9.72
N ASN A 265 4.28 7.88 9.53
CA ASN A 265 3.29 7.92 8.45
C ASN A 265 3.89 8.48 7.16
N THR A 266 4.68 9.56 7.26
CA THR A 266 5.27 10.23 6.08
C THR A 266 6.68 9.74 5.76
N LEU A 267 7.37 9.14 6.74
CA LEU A 267 8.78 8.71 6.69
C LEU A 267 9.77 9.87 6.58
N TYR A 268 9.37 11.05 7.06
CA TYR A 268 10.20 12.25 7.19
C TYR A 268 10.19 12.77 8.63
N PHE A 269 10.98 13.81 8.87
CA PHE A 269 11.19 14.34 10.20
C PHE A 269 10.35 15.59 10.48
N ASP A 270 9.75 15.60 11.67
CA ASP A 270 8.94 16.71 12.19
C ASP A 270 9.49 17.17 13.55
N GLY A 271 9.33 18.44 13.87
CA GLY A 271 9.70 18.97 15.18
C GLY A 271 9.81 20.49 15.19
N GLU A 272 10.62 21.01 16.09
CA GLU A 272 10.75 22.44 16.33
C GLU A 272 12.22 22.84 16.48
N VAL A 273 12.62 23.90 15.79
CA VAL A 273 13.95 24.50 15.87
C VAL A 273 13.78 25.96 16.24
N ALA A 274 14.27 26.35 17.43
CA ALA A 274 14.21 27.73 17.93
C ALA A 274 12.81 28.38 17.83
N GLY A 275 11.74 27.65 18.20
CA GLY A 275 10.36 28.13 18.13
C GLY A 275 9.66 27.91 16.78
N VAL A 276 10.40 27.54 15.74
CA VAL A 276 9.86 27.31 14.39
C VAL A 276 9.50 25.85 14.21
N LYS A 277 8.21 25.58 14.05
CA LYS A 277 7.70 24.24 13.75
C LYS A 277 7.99 23.87 12.29
N MET A 278 8.47 22.65 12.09
CA MET A 278 8.80 22.10 10.79
C MET A 278 8.16 20.73 10.63
N THR A 279 7.67 20.46 9.43
CA THR A 279 7.10 19.16 9.06
C THR A 279 7.69 18.68 7.74
N ASN A 280 7.80 17.37 7.60
CA ASN A 280 8.29 16.67 6.41
C ASN A 280 9.66 17.17 5.93
N VAL A 281 10.57 17.45 6.86
CA VAL A 281 11.87 18.05 6.55
C VAL A 281 12.76 17.09 5.76
N VAL A 282 13.27 17.58 4.62
CA VAL A 282 14.16 16.85 3.71
C VAL A 282 15.60 17.35 3.83
N SER A 283 15.78 18.66 3.87
CA SER A 283 17.09 19.29 4.03
C SER A 283 17.00 20.55 4.88
N PHE A 284 18.07 20.91 5.56
CA PHE A 284 18.10 22.03 6.50
C PHE A 284 19.39 22.85 6.37
N ALA A 285 19.32 24.16 6.62
CA ALA A 285 20.47 25.03 6.84
C ALA A 285 20.13 26.21 7.75
N GLN A 286 21.15 26.76 8.41
CA GLN A 286 21.12 28.10 9.00
C GLN A 286 21.56 29.11 7.93
N TYR A 287 21.11 30.35 8.01
CA TYR A 287 21.45 31.39 7.05
C TYR A 287 22.24 32.53 7.70
N TYR A 288 23.13 33.14 6.92
CA TYR A 288 23.94 34.31 7.27
C TYR A 288 24.04 35.30 6.12
#